data_AF-A0A519GV51-F1
#
_entry.id   AF-A0A519GV51-F1
#
_cell.length_a   1.000
_cell.length_b   1.000
_cell.length_c   1.000
_cell.angle_alpha   90.00
_cell.angle_beta   90.00
_cell.angle_gamma   90.00
#
_symmetry.space_group_name_H-M   'P 1'
#
loop_
_entity.id
_entity.type
_entity.pdbx_description
1 polymer ?
#
loop_
_entity_poly.entity_id
_entity_poly.type
_entity_poly.pdbx_seq_one_letter_code
_entity_poly.pdbx_strand_id
1 'polypeptide(L)'
;GYSLNTAELARRLAVEIGVDDGEAYTSGLIHAVGELPMWVGMSVAMDRLDAICKPLAFNRAEAQDAIFGYSYAHVGAELAKRWKFPWRIVNGVANHVQPYENEVYEPLAGVIHIAAWRGRGIELSLNRKELITTYPDEIGEALGIDPDAILDFESGAEA
;
A
#
# COMPACT_ATOMS: atom_id res chain seq x y z
N GLY A 1 -11.94 6.04 1.84
CA GLY A 1 -10.78 6.88 2.15
C GLY A 1 -9.45 6.21 1.88
N TYR A 2 -9.40 4.88 1.64
CA TYR A 2 -8.18 4.07 1.63
C TYR A 2 -6.96 4.72 0.95
N SER A 3 -7.05 5.03 -0.35
CA SER A 3 -5.93 5.62 -1.09
C SER A 3 -5.56 7.03 -0.62
N LEU A 4 -6.54 7.84 -0.21
CA LEU A 4 -6.28 9.18 0.30
C LEU A 4 -5.55 9.13 1.65
N ASN A 5 -6.03 8.29 2.57
CA ASN A 5 -5.41 8.10 3.88
C ASN A 5 -3.97 7.56 3.72
N THR A 6 -3.79 6.64 2.79
CA THR A 6 -2.47 6.11 2.43
C THR A 6 -1.57 7.22 1.87
N ALA A 7 -2.07 8.06 0.96
CA ALA A 7 -1.32 9.17 0.39
C ALA A 7 -0.90 10.21 1.45
N GLU A 8 -1.82 10.59 2.33
CA GLU A 8 -1.56 11.57 3.40
C GLU A 8 -0.51 11.07 4.38
N LEU A 9 -0.63 9.82 4.84
CA LEU A 9 0.36 9.24 5.74
C LEU A 9 1.70 9.02 5.04
N ALA A 10 1.71 8.53 3.80
CA ALA A 10 2.93 8.36 3.02
C ALA A 10 3.68 9.69 2.87
N ARG A 11 2.98 10.80 2.62
CA ARG A 11 3.58 12.14 2.58
C ARG A 11 4.21 12.54 3.91
N ARG A 12 3.54 12.27 5.04
CA ARG A 12 4.08 12.58 6.37
C ARG A 12 5.35 11.79 6.66
N LEU A 13 5.31 10.47 6.42
CA LEU A 13 6.44 9.57 6.60
C LEU A 13 7.62 9.89 5.67
N ALA A 14 7.34 10.38 4.45
CA ALA A 14 8.39 10.71 3.48
C ALA A 14 9.43 11.70 4.02
N VAL A 15 8.98 12.69 4.80
CA VAL A 15 9.85 13.71 5.41
C VAL A 15 10.81 13.09 6.42
N GLU A 16 10.35 12.13 7.23
CA GLU A 16 11.17 11.46 8.24
C GLU A 16 12.18 10.49 7.61
N ILE A 17 11.77 9.80 6.54
CA ILE A 17 12.59 8.81 5.84
C ILE A 17 13.54 9.45 4.81
N GLY A 18 13.33 10.71 4.45
CA GLY A 18 14.15 11.42 3.47
C GLY A 18 13.88 11.03 2.02
N VAL A 19 12.64 10.61 1.70
CA VAL A 19 12.15 10.43 0.33
C VAL A 19 11.30 11.62 -0.11
N ASP A 20 11.08 11.77 -1.42
CA ASP A 20 10.27 12.87 -1.96
C ASP A 20 8.80 12.74 -1.53
N ASP A 21 8.26 13.79 -0.93
CA ASP A 21 6.91 13.80 -0.35
C ASP A 21 5.80 13.86 -1.42
N GLY A 22 6.11 14.43 -2.58
CA GLY A 22 5.26 14.44 -3.78
C GLY A 22 5.17 13.06 -4.43
N GLU A 23 6.29 12.36 -4.57
CA GLU A 23 6.36 10.97 -5.04
C GLU A 23 5.65 10.03 -4.06
N ALA A 24 5.85 10.20 -2.75
CA ALA A 24 5.18 9.41 -1.71
C ALA A 24 3.67 9.61 -1.72
N TYR A 25 3.20 10.86 -1.75
CA TYR A 25 1.76 11.16 -1.83
C TYR A 25 1.13 10.55 -3.09
N THR A 26 1.77 10.76 -4.24
CA THR A 26 1.25 10.28 -5.53
C THR A 26 1.21 8.76 -5.56
N SER A 27 2.29 8.11 -5.12
CA SER A 27 2.36 6.65 -5.05
C SER A 27 1.32 6.09 -4.08
N GLY A 28 1.14 6.70 -2.91
CA GLY A 28 0.09 6.34 -1.96
C GLY A 28 -1.33 6.54 -2.52
N LEU A 29 -1.55 7.54 -3.37
CA LEU A 29 -2.85 7.77 -4.01
C LEU A 29 -3.19 6.69 -5.04
N ILE A 30 -2.18 6.19 -5.76
CA ILE A 30 -2.37 5.23 -6.86
C ILE A 30 -2.04 3.79 -6.50
N HIS A 31 -1.54 3.50 -5.29
CA HIS A 31 -1.00 2.18 -4.95
C HIS A 31 -1.98 1.01 -5.19
N ALA A 32 -3.27 1.24 -4.96
CA ALA A 32 -4.33 0.24 -5.12
C ALA A 32 -5.08 0.34 -6.47
N VAL A 33 -4.67 1.24 -7.38
CA VAL A 33 -5.41 1.51 -8.63
C VAL A 33 -5.52 0.28 -9.52
N GLY A 34 -4.60 -0.68 -9.39
CA GLY A 34 -4.60 -1.94 -10.14
C GLY A 34 -5.81 -2.85 -9.86
N GLU A 35 -6.51 -2.68 -8.73
CA GLU A 35 -7.76 -3.41 -8.47
C GLU A 35 -8.82 -3.10 -9.54
N LEU A 36 -8.89 -1.86 -10.03
CA LEU A 36 -9.91 -1.43 -11.01
C LEU A 36 -9.81 -2.17 -12.36
N PRO A 37 -8.66 -2.17 -13.07
CA PRO A 37 -8.53 -2.93 -14.31
C PRO A 37 -8.62 -4.43 -14.09
N MET A 38 -8.25 -4.96 -12.92
CA MET A 38 -8.51 -6.38 -12.60
C MET A 38 -10.01 -6.64 -12.56
N TRP A 39 -10.80 -5.83 -11.86
CA TRP A 39 -12.26 -5.96 -11.86
C TRP A 39 -12.89 -5.84 -13.25
N VAL A 40 -12.42 -4.90 -14.07
CA VAL A 40 -12.91 -4.72 -15.44
C VAL A 40 -12.55 -5.90 -16.34
N GLY A 41 -11.34 -6.46 -16.20
CA GLY A 41 -10.82 -7.51 -17.07
C GLY A 41 -11.13 -8.94 -16.65
N MET A 42 -11.41 -9.17 -15.36
CA MET A 42 -11.56 -10.51 -14.78
C MET A 42 -12.59 -10.58 -13.64
N SER A 43 -13.71 -9.85 -13.76
CA SER A 43 -14.75 -9.74 -12.72
C SER A 43 -15.16 -11.07 -12.07
N VAL A 44 -15.41 -12.12 -12.85
CA VAL A 44 -15.81 -13.44 -12.31
C VAL A 44 -14.72 -14.08 -11.44
N ALA A 45 -13.44 -13.88 -11.78
CA ALA A 45 -12.32 -14.38 -10.98
C ALA A 45 -12.12 -13.54 -9.71
N MET A 46 -12.30 -12.23 -9.82
CA MET A 46 -12.26 -11.30 -8.68
C MET A 46 -13.40 -11.57 -7.69
N ASP A 47 -14.63 -11.84 -8.16
CA ASP A 47 -15.76 -12.25 -7.33
C ASP A 47 -15.44 -13.52 -6.52
N ARG A 48 -14.77 -14.49 -7.15
CA ARG A 48 -14.34 -15.73 -6.47
C ARG A 48 -13.25 -15.47 -5.44
N LEU A 49 -12.30 -14.59 -5.74
CA LEU A 49 -11.28 -14.17 -4.78
C LEU A 49 -11.93 -13.47 -3.58
N ASP A 50 -12.88 -12.55 -3.79
CA ASP A 50 -13.58 -11.81 -2.75
C ASP A 50 -14.42 -12.69 -1.80
N ALA A 51 -14.80 -13.88 -2.26
CA ALA A 51 -15.46 -14.89 -1.43
C ALA A 51 -14.51 -15.48 -0.38
N ILE A 52 -13.21 -15.54 -0.64
CA ILE A 52 -12.20 -16.17 0.25
C ILE A 52 -11.22 -15.17 0.87
N CYS A 53 -10.99 -14.02 0.25
CA CYS A 53 -10.07 -12.98 0.71
C CYS A 53 -10.69 -11.61 0.42
N LYS A 54 -11.03 -10.86 1.46
CA LYS A 54 -11.69 -9.55 1.31
C LYS A 54 -10.77 -8.51 0.65
N PRO A 55 -11.30 -7.53 -0.09
CA PRO A 55 -10.47 -6.51 -0.77
C PRO A 55 -9.48 -5.78 0.14
N LEU A 56 -9.89 -5.51 1.39
CA LEU A 56 -9.06 -4.82 2.36
C LEU A 56 -8.21 -5.74 3.25
N ALA A 57 -8.27 -7.06 3.06
CA ALA A 57 -7.43 -7.98 3.82
C ALA A 57 -5.94 -7.70 3.61
N PHE A 58 -5.13 -7.83 4.66
CA PHE A 58 -3.68 -7.56 4.58
C PHE A 58 -2.95 -8.52 3.62
N ASN A 59 -3.44 -9.74 3.46
CA ASN A 59 -2.90 -10.74 2.53
C ASN A 59 -3.54 -10.69 1.13
N ARG A 60 -4.19 -9.58 0.75
CA ARG A 60 -4.89 -9.45 -0.55
C ARG A 60 -3.96 -9.67 -1.74
N ALA A 61 -2.78 -9.03 -1.72
CA ALA A 61 -1.82 -9.16 -2.82
C ALA A 61 -1.29 -10.60 -2.94
N GLU A 62 -0.94 -11.22 -1.81
CA GLU A 62 -0.50 -12.63 -1.77
C GLU A 62 -1.56 -13.57 -2.35
N ALA A 63 -2.84 -13.38 -2.00
CA ALA A 63 -3.94 -14.18 -2.54
C ALA A 63 -4.11 -13.99 -4.05
N GLN A 64 -3.88 -12.78 -4.58
CA GLN A 64 -3.90 -12.52 -6.01
C GLN A 64 -2.71 -13.17 -6.72
N ASP A 65 -1.50 -13.03 -6.18
CA ASP A 65 -0.30 -13.65 -6.75
C ASP A 65 -0.45 -15.18 -6.80
N ALA A 66 -0.99 -15.80 -5.74
CA ALA A 66 -1.22 -17.24 -5.70
C ALA A 66 -2.25 -17.76 -6.73
N ILE A 67 -3.26 -16.96 -7.07
CA ILE A 67 -4.36 -17.39 -7.95
C ILE A 67 -4.16 -16.94 -9.39
N PHE A 68 -3.60 -15.75 -9.60
CA PHE A 68 -3.47 -15.10 -10.91
C PHE A 68 -2.03 -15.04 -11.42
N GLY A 69 -1.03 -15.26 -10.55
CA GLY A 69 0.38 -15.07 -10.86
C GLY A 69 0.84 -13.61 -10.87
N TYR A 70 -0.04 -12.70 -10.44
CA TYR A 70 0.24 -11.28 -10.24
C TYR A 70 -0.82 -10.64 -9.33
N SER A 71 -0.46 -9.56 -8.68
CA SER A 71 -1.32 -8.76 -7.80
C SER A 71 -1.66 -7.36 -8.33
N TYR A 72 -2.56 -6.67 -7.63
CA TYR A 72 -2.97 -5.30 -7.92
C TYR A 72 -1.78 -4.33 -7.97
N ALA A 73 -0.71 -4.60 -7.21
CA ALA A 73 0.51 -3.79 -7.21
C ALA A 73 1.20 -3.83 -8.58
N HIS A 74 1.36 -5.03 -9.16
CA HIS A 74 1.91 -5.23 -10.49
C HIS A 74 1.08 -4.53 -11.57
N VAL A 75 -0.24 -4.70 -11.52
CA VAL A 75 -1.15 -4.07 -12.48
C VAL A 75 -1.15 -2.54 -12.34
N GLY A 76 -1.13 -2.04 -11.10
CA GLY A 76 -1.04 -0.61 -10.79
C GLY A 76 0.26 0.01 -11.30
N ALA A 77 1.39 -0.70 -11.16
CA ALA A 77 2.68 -0.27 -11.67
C ALA A 77 2.71 -0.21 -13.20
N GLU A 78 2.14 -1.21 -13.89
CA GLU A 78 2.01 -1.19 -15.36
C GLU A 78 1.11 -0.02 -15.83
N LEU A 79 0.07 0.31 -15.08
CA LEU A 79 -0.75 1.49 -15.37
C LEU A 79 0.05 2.79 -15.16
N ALA A 80 0.79 2.90 -14.06
CA ALA A 80 1.64 4.06 -13.76
C ALA A 80 2.72 4.28 -14.84
N LYS A 81 3.32 3.20 -15.38
CA LYS A 81 4.24 3.26 -16.53
C LYS A 81 3.56 3.86 -17.76
N ARG A 82 2.35 3.42 -18.09
CA ARG A 82 1.59 3.92 -19.24
C ARG A 82 1.20 5.39 -19.08
N TRP A 83 0.94 5.83 -17.86
CA TRP A 83 0.73 7.23 -17.51
C TRP A 83 2.01 8.07 -17.51
N LYS A 84 3.17 7.46 -17.74
CA LYS A 84 4.49 8.11 -17.80
C LYS A 84 4.91 8.74 -16.47
N PHE A 85 4.51 8.14 -15.35
CA PHE A 85 5.08 8.52 -14.05
C PHE A 85 6.59 8.20 -13.99
N PRO A 86 7.36 8.93 -13.16
CA PRO A 86 8.76 8.60 -12.89
C PRO A 86 8.94 7.15 -12.42
N TRP A 87 10.09 6.56 -12.75
CA TRP A 87 10.41 5.18 -12.36
C TRP A 87 10.39 4.95 -10.85
N ARG A 88 10.69 5.97 -10.04
CA ARG A 88 10.55 5.90 -8.58
C ARG A 88 9.12 5.58 -8.16
N ILE A 89 8.13 6.30 -8.68
CA ILE A 89 6.71 6.03 -8.42
C ILE A 89 6.31 4.64 -8.93
N VAL A 90 6.74 4.28 -10.14
CA VAL A 90 6.46 2.95 -10.71
C VAL A 90 7.00 1.83 -9.83
N ASN A 91 8.25 1.93 -9.39
CA ASN A 91 8.91 0.94 -8.55
C ASN A 91 8.32 0.92 -7.14
N GLY A 92 8.00 2.09 -6.58
CA GLY A 92 7.29 2.21 -5.31
C GLY A 92 5.96 1.47 -5.35
N VAL A 93 5.15 1.70 -6.38
CA VAL A 93 3.86 1.00 -6.56
C VAL A 93 4.04 -0.49 -6.84
N ALA A 94 5.04 -0.90 -7.62
CA ALA A 94 5.27 -2.32 -7.92
C ALA A 94 5.62 -3.12 -6.65
N ASN A 95 6.48 -2.56 -5.80
CA ASN A 95 7.11 -3.30 -4.70
C ASN A 95 6.49 -3.01 -3.33
N HIS A 96 5.53 -2.08 -3.20
CA HIS A 96 4.99 -1.71 -1.88
C HIS A 96 4.35 -2.88 -1.10
N VAL A 97 3.91 -3.94 -1.76
CA VAL A 97 3.35 -5.12 -1.08
C VAL A 97 4.43 -5.98 -0.44
N GLN A 98 5.64 -5.99 -1.01
CA GLN A 98 6.82 -6.71 -0.50
C GLN A 98 8.10 -5.86 -0.69
N PRO A 99 8.31 -4.81 0.13
CA PRO A 99 9.37 -3.81 -0.10
C PRO A 99 10.82 -4.35 -0.04
N TYR A 100 11.01 -5.55 0.49
CA TYR A 100 12.33 -6.19 0.69
C TYR A 100 12.56 -7.43 -0.17
N GLU A 101 11.64 -7.76 -1.08
CA GLU A 101 11.87 -8.86 -2.01
C GLU A 101 12.98 -8.47 -3.01
N ASN A 102 13.90 -9.41 -3.30
CA ASN A 102 15.00 -9.28 -4.29
C ASN A 102 16.24 -8.44 -3.91
N GLU A 103 16.55 -8.25 -2.62
CA GLU A 103 17.76 -7.55 -2.13
C GLU A 103 17.88 -6.07 -2.56
N VAL A 104 16.89 -5.53 -3.26
CA VAL A 104 16.82 -4.12 -3.69
C VAL A 104 15.81 -3.42 -2.79
N TYR A 105 16.32 -2.73 -1.77
CA TYR A 105 15.51 -1.89 -0.92
C TYR A 105 15.09 -0.62 -1.66
N GLU A 106 13.79 -0.46 -1.89
CA GLU A 106 13.18 0.79 -2.38
C GLU A 106 12.49 1.50 -1.19
N PRO A 107 13.10 2.55 -0.61
CA PRO A 107 12.56 3.21 0.59
C PRO A 107 11.13 3.72 0.39
N LEU A 108 10.81 4.19 -0.82
CA LEU A 108 9.47 4.63 -1.18
C LEU A 108 8.44 3.49 -1.10
N ALA A 109 8.80 2.27 -1.50
CA ALA A 109 7.94 1.10 -1.38
C ALA A 109 7.63 0.79 0.09
N GLY A 110 8.65 0.88 0.97
CA GLY A 110 8.47 0.72 2.41
C GLY A 110 7.53 1.76 3.03
N VAL A 111 7.70 3.04 2.66
CA VAL A 111 6.80 4.12 3.10
C VAL A 111 5.36 3.85 2.68
N ILE A 112 5.14 3.44 1.42
CA ILE A 112 3.80 3.11 0.92
C ILE A 112 3.25 1.87 1.65
N HIS A 113 4.08 0.88 1.95
CA HIS A 113 3.66 -0.32 2.68
C HIS A 113 3.09 0.02 4.05
N ILE A 114 3.83 0.77 4.86
CA ILE A 114 3.39 1.21 6.20
C ILE A 114 2.14 2.07 6.10
N ALA A 115 2.12 3.01 5.15
CA ALA A 115 0.96 3.88 4.96
C ALA A 115 -0.29 3.10 4.52
N ALA A 116 -0.14 2.11 3.63
CA ALA A 116 -1.22 1.26 3.16
C ALA A 116 -1.73 0.31 4.26
N TRP A 117 -0.84 -0.22 5.10
CA TRP A 117 -1.21 -0.97 6.29
C TRP A 117 -2.09 -0.13 7.22
N ARG A 118 -1.67 1.10 7.56
CA ARG A 118 -2.44 1.98 8.44
C ARG A 118 -3.75 2.39 7.78
N GLY A 119 -3.73 2.67 6.47
CA GLY A 119 -4.91 2.97 5.67
C GLY A 119 -5.96 1.85 5.71
N ARG A 120 -5.54 0.58 5.61
CA ARG A 120 -6.43 -0.58 5.83
C ARG A 120 -6.98 -0.58 7.25
N GLY A 121 -6.14 -0.30 8.24
CA GLY A 121 -6.55 -0.20 9.63
C GLY A 121 -7.66 0.82 9.88
N ILE A 122 -7.62 1.97 9.20
CA ILE A 122 -8.70 2.98 9.26
C ILE A 122 -9.99 2.44 8.66
N GLU A 123 -9.92 1.91 7.43
CA GLU A 123 -11.12 1.44 6.72
C GLU A 123 -11.77 0.21 7.37
N LEU A 124 -10.97 -0.60 8.06
CA LEU A 124 -11.44 -1.74 8.84
C LEU A 124 -11.80 -1.39 10.28
N SER A 125 -11.69 -0.11 10.67
CA SER A 125 -11.95 0.38 12.04
C SER A 125 -11.21 -0.41 13.11
N LEU A 126 -9.95 -0.78 12.84
CA LEU A 126 -9.13 -1.55 13.77
C LEU A 126 -8.83 -0.73 15.02
N ASN A 127 -8.96 -1.37 16.18
CA ASN A 127 -8.55 -0.76 17.44
C ASN A 127 -7.03 -0.82 17.62
N ARG A 128 -6.51 -0.07 18.61
CA ARG A 128 -5.07 0.00 18.87
C ARG A 128 -4.41 -1.36 19.08
N LYS A 129 -5.07 -2.31 19.76
CA LYS A 129 -4.51 -3.65 19.99
C LYS A 129 -4.39 -4.45 18.68
N GLU A 130 -5.39 -4.34 17.81
CA GLU A 130 -5.38 -4.98 16.49
C GLU A 130 -4.30 -4.38 15.58
N LEU A 131 -4.13 -3.06 15.61
CA LEU A 131 -3.05 -2.38 14.91
C LEU A 131 -1.69 -2.89 15.40
N ILE A 132 -1.43 -2.87 16.71
CA ILE A 132 -0.16 -3.37 17.25
C ILE A 132 0.10 -4.84 16.83
N THR A 133 -0.94 -5.69 16.83
CA THR A 133 -0.79 -7.11 16.48
C THR A 133 -0.51 -7.33 14.99
N THR A 134 -0.87 -6.37 14.14
CA THR A 134 -0.73 -6.47 12.68
C THR A 134 0.34 -5.55 12.12
N TYR A 135 1.10 -4.87 12.99
CA TYR A 135 2.13 -3.93 12.57
C TYR A 135 3.20 -4.63 11.72
N PRO A 136 3.62 -4.06 10.57
CA PRO A 136 4.67 -4.64 9.75
C PRO A 136 6.06 -4.42 10.38
N ASP A 137 6.38 -5.16 11.44
CA ASP A 137 7.58 -4.98 12.28
C ASP A 137 8.87 -4.87 11.45
N GLU A 138 9.12 -5.83 10.56
CA GLU A 138 10.33 -5.86 9.72
C GLU A 138 10.49 -4.59 8.87
N ILE A 139 9.38 -4.07 8.34
CA ILE A 139 9.37 -2.87 7.50
C ILE A 139 9.56 -1.62 8.34
N GLY A 140 8.87 -1.57 9.47
CA GLY A 140 8.92 -0.48 10.44
C GLY A 140 10.31 -0.29 11.02
N GLU A 141 10.93 -1.37 11.48
CA GLU A 141 12.29 -1.38 12.03
C GLU A 141 13.31 -0.90 11.01
N ALA A 142 13.25 -1.40 9.77
CA ALA A 142 14.21 -1.02 8.74
C ALA A 142 14.02 0.40 8.21
N LEU A 143 12.82 0.99 8.35
CA LEU A 143 12.57 2.43 8.14
C LEU A 143 12.87 3.29 9.38
N GLY A 144 13.05 2.69 10.56
CA GLY A 144 13.18 3.41 11.82
C GLY A 144 11.89 4.12 12.26
N ILE A 145 10.72 3.61 11.85
CA ILE A 145 9.42 4.17 12.22
C ILE A 145 8.96 3.54 13.53
N ASP A 146 8.72 4.37 14.54
CA ASP A 146 8.08 3.92 15.77
C ASP A 146 6.59 3.63 15.51
N PRO A 147 6.05 2.43 15.82
CA PRO A 147 4.62 2.15 15.75
C PRO A 147 3.77 3.24 16.39
N ASP A 148 4.16 3.74 17.58
CA ASP A 148 3.38 4.74 18.32
C ASP A 148 3.24 6.06 17.55
N ALA A 149 4.21 6.41 16.69
CA ALA A 149 4.15 7.63 15.87
C ALA A 149 3.05 7.59 14.80
N ILE A 150 2.59 6.40 14.41
CA ILE A 150 1.60 6.22 13.33
C ILE A 150 0.27 5.63 13.79
N LEU A 151 0.20 5.09 15.01
CA LEU A 151 -1.05 4.56 15.58
C LEU A 151 -2.13 5.65 15.68
N ASP A 152 -1.73 6.86 16.06
CA ASP A 152 -2.64 8.01 16.26
C ASP A 152 -2.88 8.81 14.97
N PHE A 153 -2.44 8.31 13.81
CA PHE A 153 -2.76 8.93 12.53
C PHE A 153 -4.28 8.87 12.27
N GLU A 154 -4.91 10.03 12.25
CA GLU A 154 -6.30 10.24 11.85
C GLU A 154 -6.36 10.87 10.45
N SER A 155 -7.37 10.46 9.68
CA SER A 155 -7.56 10.88 8.29
C SER A 155 -7.91 12.37 8.20
N GLY A 156 -7.35 13.09 7.23
CA GLY A 156 -7.70 14.49 6.96
C GLY A 156 -9.08 14.73 6.35
N ALA A 157 -9.90 13.69 6.14
CA ALA A 157 -11.21 13.82 5.48
C ALA A 157 -12.32 14.48 6.34
N GLU A 158 -12.00 14.98 7.54
CA GLU A 158 -12.91 15.75 8.41
C GLU A 158 -12.43 17.21 8.66
N ALA A 159 -11.90 17.88 7.63
CA ALA A 159 -11.63 19.32 7.65
C ALA A 159 -12.41 20.07 6.55
#